data_AF-A0A8T4J8Z1-F1
#
_entry.id   AF-A0A8T4J8Z1-F1
#
_cell.length_a   1.000
_cell.length_b   1.000
_cell.length_c   1.000
_cell.angle_alpha   90.00
_cell.angle_beta   90.00
_cell.angle_gamma   90.00
#
_symmetry.space_group_name_H-M   'P 1'
#
loop_
_entity.id
_entity.type
_entity.pdbx_description
1 polymer ?
#
loop_
_entity_poly.entity_id
_entity_poly.type
_entity_poly.pdbx_seq_one_letter_code
_entity_poly.pdbx_strand_id
1 'polypeptide(L)' 'AASGGRGAIVNIGSVNGSQDFGNHAYSAAKAGLASLTRTLAGQSAPRGVRVNLIAPGTVDTPNWAGRGEALERA' A
#
# COMPACT_ATOMS: atom_id res chain seq x y z
N ALA A 1 -16.42 22.74 22.67
CA ALA A 1 -15.23 22.58 21.80
C ALA A 1 -15.36 21.26 21.07
N ALA A 2 -15.41 21.25 19.73
CA ALA A 2 -15.45 20.00 18.98
C ALA A 2 -14.15 19.21 19.21
N SER A 3 -14.25 17.90 19.46
CA SER A 3 -13.12 16.99 19.68
C SER A 3 -12.11 17.07 18.52
N GLY A 4 -10.99 17.76 18.76
CA GLY A 4 -10.01 18.21 17.75
C GLY A 4 -9.10 17.14 17.14
N GLY A 5 -9.65 16.03 16.64
CA GLY A 5 -8.89 14.98 15.97
C GLY A 5 -8.63 15.29 14.50
N ARG A 6 -7.40 15.65 14.14
CA ARG A 6 -6.92 15.67 12.74
C ARG A 6 -7.06 14.26 12.13
N GLY A 7 -7.75 14.12 11.00
CA GLY A 7 -8.00 12.83 10.35
C GLY A 7 -6.75 12.20 9.74
N ALA A 8 -6.77 10.88 9.55
CA ALA A 8 -5.68 10.14 8.90
C ALA A 8 -6.24 9.03 7.98
N ILE A 9 -5.61 8.87 6.82
CA ILE A 9 -5.86 7.80 5.85
C ILE A 9 -4.56 7.02 5.65
N VAL A 10 -4.64 5.69 5.72
CA VAL A 10 -3.52 4.79 5.45
C VAL A 10 -3.92 3.81 4.34
N ASN A 11 -3.23 3.89 3.21
CA ASN A 11 -3.41 2.96 2.09
C ASN A 11 -2.43 1.78 2.22
N ILE A 12 -2.90 0.58 1.87
CA ILE A 12 -2.06 -0.62 1.84
C ILE A 12 -1.54 -0.84 0.41
N GLY A 13 -0.30 -0.44 0.19
CA GLY A 13 0.46 -0.61 -1.04
C GLY A 13 1.13 -1.99 -1.13
N SER A 14 2.28 -2.02 -1.79
CA SER A 14 3.17 -3.18 -1.91
C SER A 14 4.51 -2.72 -2.49
N VAL A 15 5.60 -3.44 -2.20
CA VAL A 15 6.89 -3.26 -2.90
C VAL A 15 6.76 -3.42 -4.42
N ASN A 16 5.74 -4.16 -4.89
CA ASN A 16 5.39 -4.26 -6.31
C ASN A 16 5.04 -2.91 -6.96
N GLY A 17 4.65 -1.91 -6.17
CA GLY A 17 4.40 -0.55 -6.66
C GLY A 17 5.66 0.24 -7.00
N SER A 18 6.83 -0.23 -6.58
CA SER A 18 8.14 0.38 -6.85
C SER A 18 8.95 -0.39 -7.89
N GLN A 19 8.78 -1.70 -7.96
CA GLN A 19 9.43 -2.59 -8.92
C GLN A 19 8.52 -3.79 -9.18
N ASP A 20 8.49 -4.31 -10.40
CA ASP A 20 7.70 -5.51 -10.69
C ASP A 20 8.37 -6.79 -10.19
N PHE A 21 7.56 -7.70 -9.64
CA PHE A 21 7.97 -9.02 -9.15
C PHE A 21 7.10 -10.15 -9.75
N GLY A 22 6.74 -10.06 -11.04
CA GLY A 22 6.05 -11.14 -11.76
C GLY A 22 4.52 -11.01 -11.89
N ASN A 23 3.93 -9.89 -11.46
CA ASN A 23 2.51 -9.58 -11.70
C ASN A 23 2.36 -8.12 -12.13
N HIS A 24 2.58 -7.86 -13.42
CA HIS A 24 2.64 -6.52 -13.99
C HIS A 24 1.37 -5.69 -13.74
N ALA A 25 0.19 -6.31 -13.83
CA ALA A 25 -1.09 -5.62 -13.57
C ALA A 25 -1.22 -5.20 -12.10
N TYR A 26 -0.84 -6.08 -11.17
CA TYR A 26 -0.80 -5.77 -9.74
C TYR A 26 0.23 -4.68 -9.43
N SER A 27 1.42 -4.78 -10.01
CA SER A 27 2.50 -3.79 -9.87
C SER A 27 2.06 -2.41 -10.37
N ALA A 28 1.44 -2.34 -11.56
CA ALA A 28 0.88 -1.10 -12.11
C ALA A 28 -0.21 -0.51 -11.20
N ALA A 29 -1.13 -1.34 -10.72
CA ALA A 29 -2.19 -0.90 -9.81
C ALA A 29 -1.61 -0.34 -8.50
N LYS A 30 -0.60 -1.00 -7.91
CA LYS A 30 0.05 -0.55 -6.67
C LYS A 30 0.92 0.69 -6.86
N ALA A 31 1.55 0.86 -8.03
CA ALA A 31 2.20 2.11 -8.41
C ALA A 31 1.19 3.26 -8.52
N GLY A 32 0.04 3.00 -9.15
CA GLY A 32 -1.09 3.94 -9.23
C GLY A 32 -1.60 4.36 -7.85
N LEU A 33 -1.74 3.42 -6.92
CA LEU A 33 -2.13 3.72 -5.54
C LEU A 33 -1.11 4.60 -4.81
N ALA A 34 0.18 4.43 -5.08
CA ALA A 34 1.23 5.31 -4.56
C ALA A 34 1.09 6.75 -5.09
N SER A 35 0.79 6.91 -6.38
CA SER A 35 0.50 8.21 -6.99
C SER A 35 -0.74 8.86 -6.36
N LEU A 36 -1.84 8.10 -6.25
CA LEU A 36 -3.09 8.55 -5.64
C LEU A 36 -2.89 8.98 -4.18
N THR A 37 -2.09 8.25 -3.42
CA THR A 37 -1.77 8.61 -2.02
C THR A 37 -1.14 10.00 -1.95
N ARG A 38 -0.17 10.31 -2.82
CA ARG A 38 0.51 11.62 -2.85
C ARG A 38 -0.44 12.74 -3.24
N THR A 39 -1.29 12.55 -4.24
CA THR A 39 -2.23 13.58 -4.69
C THR A 39 -3.31 13.84 -3.65
N LEU A 40 -3.85 12.79 -3.01
CA LEU A 40 -4.80 12.91 -1.91
C LEU A 40 -4.20 13.58 -0.67
N ALA A 41 -2.93 13.33 -0.36
CA ALA A 41 -2.24 14.00 0.73
C ALA A 41 -2.21 15.52 0.52
N GLY A 42 -1.81 15.97 -0.66
CA GLY A 42 -1.81 17.38 -1.02
C GLY A 42 -3.21 18.00 -0.96
N GLN A 43 -4.21 17.32 -1.51
CA GLN A 43 -5.60 17.79 -1.53
C GLN A 43 -6.21 17.89 -0.12
N SER A 44 -5.80 16.99 0.79
CA SER A 44 -6.43 16.85 2.12
C SER A 44 -5.70 17.62 3.22
N ALA A 45 -4.48 18.09 2.96
CA ALA A 45 -3.69 18.87 3.90
C ALA A 45 -4.41 20.13 4.44
N PRO A 46 -5.14 20.95 3.64
CA PRO A 46 -5.86 22.11 4.16
C PRO A 46 -6.97 21.76 5.16
N ARG A 47 -7.49 20.53 5.10
CA ARG A 47 -8.49 19.98 6.04
C ARG A 47 -7.83 19.35 7.27
N GLY A 48 -6.51 19.44 7.40
CA GLY A 48 -5.75 18.81 8.47
C GLY A 48 -5.71 17.28 8.41
N VAL A 49 -6.05 16.68 7.26
CA VAL A 49 -6.07 15.21 7.09
C VAL A 49 -4.77 14.74 6.45
N ARG A 50 -4.09 13.77 7.09
CA ARG A 50 -2.88 13.14 6.55
C ARG A 50 -3.24 11.91 5.72
N VAL A 51 -2.51 11.68 4.63
CA VAL A 51 -2.69 10.49 3.78
C VAL A 51 -1.33 9.86 3.55
N ASN A 52 -1.17 8.60 3.93
CA ASN A 52 0.10 7.86 3.80
C ASN A 52 -0.16 6.46 3.22
N LEU A 53 0.91 5.82 2.77
CA LEU A 53 0.89 4.45 2.26
C LEU A 53 1.97 3.62 2.94
N ILE A 54 1.63 2.39 3.29
CA ILE A 54 2.60 1.36 3.70
C ILE A 54 2.82 0.44 2.50
N ALA A 55 4.06 0.07 2.21
CA ALA A 55 4.42 -0.83 1.12
C ALA A 55 5.01 -2.13 1.68
N PRO A 56 4.17 -3.12 2.04
CA PRO A 56 4.67 -4.41 2.51
C PRO A 56 5.44 -5.15 1.42
N GLY A 57 6.49 -5.86 1.85
CA GLY A 57 7.12 -6.93 1.08
C GLY A 57 6.30 -8.22 1.16
N THR A 58 6.98 -9.36 1.18
CA THR A 58 6.34 -10.63 1.53
C THR A 58 5.93 -10.61 3.01
N VAL A 59 4.67 -10.93 3.29
CA VAL A 59 4.12 -11.00 4.65
C VAL A 59 3.42 -12.35 4.80
N ASP A 60 3.77 -13.09 5.85
CA ASP A 60 3.11 -14.35 6.18
C ASP A 60 1.63 -14.10 6.50
N THR A 61 0.78 -14.46 5.54
CA THR A 61 -0.67 -14.33 5.60
C THR A 61 -1.25 -15.59 4.98
N PRO A 62 -2.53 -15.93 5.23
CA PRO A 62 -3.15 -17.12 4.64
C PRO A 62 -3.06 -17.21 3.10
N ASN A 63 -2.87 -16.07 2.40
CA ASN A 63 -2.64 -16.02 0.95
C ASN A 63 -1.29 -16.67 0.51
N TRP A 64 -0.38 -16.92 1.46
CA TRP A 64 0.87 -17.64 1.28
C TRP A 64 0.81 -19.11 1.70
N ALA A 65 -0.33 -19.60 2.19
CA ALA A 65 -0.48 -21.00 2.56
C ALA A 65 -0.17 -21.92 1.35
N GLY A 66 0.76 -22.87 1.54
CA GLY A 66 1.24 -23.77 0.49
C GLY A 66 2.25 -23.17 -0.51
N ARG A 67 2.48 -21.84 -0.51
CA ARG A 67 3.50 -21.21 -1.36
C ARG A 67 4.92 -21.34 -0.79
N GLY A 68 5.07 -21.45 0.54
CA GLY A 68 6.37 -21.68 1.18
C GLY A 68 7.03 -22.97 0.69
N GLU A 69 6.29 -24.08 0.72
CA GLU A 69 6.78 -25.37 0.22
C GLU A 69 7.07 -25.35 -1.30
N ALA A 70 6.32 -24.56 -2.07
CA ALA A 70 6.55 -24.43 -3.50
C ALA A 70 7.86 -23.71 -3.83
N LEU A 71 8.30 -22.79 -2.96
CA LEU A 71 9.60 -22.12 -3.07
C LEU A 71 10.75 -23.01 -2.61
N GLU A 72 10.56 -23.86 -1.59
CA GLU A 72 11.58 -24.81 -1.14
C GLU A 72 11.87 -25.93 -2.16
N ARG A 73 10.91 -26.22 -3.05
CA ARG A 73 11.03 -27.24 -4.09
C ARG A 73 11.61 -26.71 -5.42
N ALA A 74 11.75 -25.40 -5.56
CA ALA A 74 12.24 -24.73 -6.77
C ALA A 74 13.73 -24.42 -6.66
#